data_AF-A0A2E4ECS7-F1
#
_entry.id   AF-A0A2E4ECS7-F1
#
_cell.length_a   1.000
_cell.length_b   1.000
_cell.length_c   1.000
_cell.angle_alpha   90.00
_cell.angle_beta   90.00
_cell.angle_gamma   90.00
#
_symmetry.space_group_name_H-M   'P 1'
#
loop_
_entity.id
_entity.type
_entity.pdbx_description
1 polymer ?
#
loop_
_entity_poly.entity_id
_entity_poly.type
_entity_poly.pdbx_seq_one_letter_code
_entity_poly.pdbx_strand_id
1 'polypeptide(L)'
;MYKELLLEWKQKNAFVGILIYVISTVFLTYFSFKRIISPETYNALFWIIILFTGVNTVSRSFMQESEERQLYYYQIASPQGIIVSKMLYNSLIMLVLTLIALGVYVTFLGNPIQNYNLFFVAIILGSLGLGIILSMVSAIASKTGNNPTIMAILSFPIILPFLNTLIGLSSNGINGIDSAQNLKFIIVLVSMNAIVAALSYILFPYLWRD
;
A
#
# COMPACT_ATOMS: atom_id res chain seq x y z
N MET A 1 -7.67 10.13 12.28
CA MET A 1 -8.41 9.53 11.14
C MET A 1 -9.44 10.48 10.51
N TYR A 2 -10.42 11.03 11.24
CA TYR A 2 -11.45 11.93 10.66
C TYR A 2 -10.88 13.15 9.94
N LYS A 3 -9.82 13.76 10.50
CA LYS A 3 -9.05 14.84 9.86
C LYS A 3 -8.50 14.44 8.48
N GLU A 4 -7.85 13.28 8.39
CA GLU A 4 -7.22 12.79 7.15
C GLU A 4 -8.27 12.62 6.04
N LEU A 5 -9.43 12.03 6.38
CA LEU A 5 -10.57 11.90 5.46
C LEU A 5 -11.05 13.25 4.93
N LEU A 6 -11.14 14.26 5.79
CA LEU A 6 -11.58 15.61 5.38
C LEU A 6 -10.56 16.32 4.48
N LEU A 7 -9.26 16.12 4.72
CA LEU A 7 -8.20 16.74 3.92
C LEU A 7 -8.17 16.16 2.51
N GLU A 8 -8.24 14.83 2.39
CA GLU A 8 -8.21 14.18 1.08
C GLU A 8 -9.50 14.40 0.30
N TRP A 9 -10.65 14.43 0.98
CA TRP A 9 -11.93 14.78 0.35
C TRP A 9 -11.96 16.21 -0.20
N LYS A 10 -11.19 17.14 0.38
CA LYS A 10 -11.00 18.48 -0.18
C LYS A 10 -10.10 18.49 -1.42
N GLN A 11 -9.23 17.49 -1.58
CA GLN A 11 -8.39 17.29 -2.75
C GLN A 11 -8.97 16.25 -3.73
N LYS A 12 -10.25 16.40 -4.13
CA LYS A 12 -10.94 15.46 -5.03
C LYS A 12 -10.16 15.14 -6.32
N ASN A 13 -9.40 16.10 -6.83
CA ASN A 13 -8.61 15.95 -8.05
C ASN A 13 -7.48 14.91 -7.91
N ALA A 14 -6.88 14.77 -6.71
CA ALA A 14 -5.81 13.81 -6.48
C ALA A 14 -6.32 12.37 -6.52
N PHE A 15 -7.43 12.09 -5.85
CA PHE A 15 -8.05 10.76 -5.82
C PHE A 15 -8.56 10.34 -7.21
N VAL A 16 -9.20 11.24 -7.95
CA VAL A 16 -9.63 10.97 -9.33
C VAL A 16 -8.44 10.67 -10.25
N GLY A 17 -7.32 11.41 -10.09
CA GLY A 17 -6.10 11.13 -10.85
C GLY A 17 -5.54 9.73 -10.61
N ILE A 18 -5.59 9.24 -9.36
CA ILE A 18 -5.16 7.89 -9.00
C ILE A 18 -6.09 6.84 -9.62
N LEU A 19 -7.41 7.05 -9.60
CA LEU A 19 -8.35 6.13 -10.27
C LEU A 19 -8.09 6.04 -11.77
N ILE A 20 -7.89 7.18 -12.43
CA ILE A 20 -7.54 7.21 -13.86
C ILE A 20 -6.23 6.47 -14.10
N TYR A 21 -5.22 6.66 -13.24
CA TYR A 21 -3.95 5.94 -13.31
C TYR A 21 -4.14 4.42 -13.22
N VAL A 22 -4.88 3.93 -12.22
CA VAL A 22 -5.15 2.49 -12.03
C VAL A 22 -5.85 1.92 -13.26
N ILE A 23 -6.93 2.55 -13.70
CA ILE A 23 -7.72 2.09 -14.85
C ILE A 23 -6.85 2.08 -16.13
N SER A 24 -6.10 3.15 -16.37
CA SER A 24 -5.23 3.26 -17.54
C SER A 24 -4.14 2.20 -17.54
N THR A 25 -3.54 1.92 -16.38
CA THR A 25 -2.46 0.92 -16.25
C THR A 25 -2.99 -0.50 -16.48
N VAL A 26 -4.18 -0.82 -15.95
CA VAL A 26 -4.83 -2.10 -16.21
C VAL A 26 -5.21 -2.24 -17.68
N PHE A 27 -5.71 -1.16 -18.29
CA PHE A 27 -6.09 -1.15 -19.70
C PHE A 27 -4.88 -1.30 -20.64
N LEU A 28 -3.76 -0.64 -20.33
CA LEU A 28 -2.50 -0.80 -21.05
C LEU A 28 -1.97 -2.24 -20.96
N THR A 29 -2.09 -2.84 -19.78
CA THR A 29 -1.74 -4.25 -19.55
C THR A 29 -2.60 -5.15 -20.42
N TYR A 30 -3.93 -4.93 -20.41
CA TYR A 30 -4.88 -5.68 -21.23
C TYR A 30 -4.51 -5.64 -22.72
N PHE A 31 -4.19 -4.46 -23.26
CA PHE A 31 -3.78 -4.30 -24.66
C PHE A 31 -2.45 -4.98 -24.98
N SER A 32 -1.46 -4.84 -24.07
CA SER A 32 -0.11 -5.40 -24.26
C SER A 32 -0.13 -6.92 -24.39
N PHE A 33 -0.93 -7.60 -23.57
CA PHE A 33 -0.94 -9.06 -23.50
C PHE A 33 -2.01 -9.74 -24.38
N LYS A 34 -2.86 -8.97 -25.08
CA LYS A 34 -3.93 -9.51 -25.95
C LYS A 34 -4.76 -10.65 -25.31
N ARG A 35 -5.00 -10.59 -24.00
CA ARG A 35 -5.71 -11.59 -23.16
C ARG A 35 -5.00 -12.94 -22.94
N ILE A 36 -3.73 -13.11 -23.28
CA ILE A 36 -2.97 -14.32 -22.92
C ILE A 36 -1.99 -13.96 -21.81
N ILE A 37 -2.37 -14.28 -20.58
CA ILE A 37 -1.56 -14.01 -19.39
C ILE A 37 -1.53 -15.29 -18.54
N SER A 38 -0.34 -15.76 -18.18
CA SER A 38 -0.21 -16.87 -17.24
C SER A 38 -0.68 -16.45 -15.85
N PRO A 39 -1.22 -17.36 -15.01
CA PRO A 39 -1.63 -17.05 -13.64
C PRO A 39 -0.55 -16.35 -12.81
N GLU A 40 0.72 -16.72 -13.01
CA GLU A 40 1.87 -16.13 -12.32
C GLU A 40 2.10 -14.68 -12.78
N THR A 41 2.01 -14.43 -14.09
CA THR A 41 2.16 -13.10 -14.67
C THR A 41 1.01 -12.19 -14.24
N TYR A 42 -0.22 -12.73 -14.21
CA TYR A 42 -1.41 -12.03 -13.71
C TYR A 42 -1.20 -11.56 -12.27
N ASN A 43 -0.71 -12.46 -11.41
CA ASN A 43 -0.47 -12.18 -10.00
C ASN A 43 0.63 -11.13 -9.79
N ALA A 44 1.76 -11.29 -10.49
CA ALA A 44 2.89 -10.38 -10.39
C ALA A 44 2.51 -8.97 -10.86
N LEU A 45 1.86 -8.85 -12.02
CA LEU A 45 1.42 -7.58 -12.57
C LEU A 45 0.40 -6.89 -11.66
N PHE A 46 -0.55 -7.63 -11.10
CA PHE A 46 -1.51 -7.09 -10.14
C PHE A 46 -0.78 -6.38 -8.99
N TRP A 47 0.13 -7.07 -8.30
CA TRP A 47 0.85 -6.48 -7.17
C TRP A 47 1.83 -5.36 -7.56
N ILE A 48 2.41 -5.40 -8.77
CA ILE A 48 3.20 -4.29 -9.31
C ILE A 48 2.34 -3.04 -9.47
N ILE A 49 1.14 -3.16 -10.06
CA ILE A 49 0.21 -2.05 -10.22
C ILE A 49 -0.18 -1.48 -8.86
N ILE A 50 -0.49 -2.36 -7.89
CA ILE A 50 -0.83 -1.93 -6.51
C ILE A 50 0.35 -1.23 -5.83
N LEU A 51 1.58 -1.73 -5.98
CA LEU A 51 2.78 -1.09 -5.43
C LEU A 51 2.92 0.34 -5.96
N PHE A 52 2.89 0.52 -7.28
CA PHE A 52 3.07 1.85 -7.87
C PHE A 52 1.89 2.78 -7.57
N THR A 53 0.68 2.24 -7.48
CA THR A 53 -0.49 2.99 -7.01
C THR A 53 -0.29 3.47 -5.58
N GLY A 54 0.19 2.61 -4.69
CA GLY A 54 0.48 2.94 -3.31
C GLY A 54 1.60 3.96 -3.17
N VAL A 55 2.72 3.78 -3.89
CA VAL A 55 3.80 4.77 -3.91
C VAL A 55 3.28 6.13 -4.37
N ASN A 56 2.45 6.20 -5.42
CA ASN A 56 1.92 7.48 -5.90
C ASN A 56 0.89 8.14 -4.97
N THR A 57 0.14 7.33 -4.21
CA THR A 57 -0.92 7.81 -3.30
C THR A 57 -0.35 8.17 -1.93
N VAL A 58 0.34 7.23 -1.30
CA VAL A 58 0.78 7.31 0.10
C VAL A 58 2.02 8.20 0.26
N SER A 59 2.94 8.25 -0.73
CA SER A 59 4.12 9.15 -0.66
C SER A 59 3.72 10.60 -0.43
N ARG A 60 2.65 11.04 -1.09
CA ARG A 60 2.16 12.41 -1.04
C ARG A 60 1.47 12.74 0.28
N SER A 61 0.99 11.73 1.01
CA SER A 61 0.24 11.92 2.26
C SER A 61 1.03 12.72 3.30
N PHE A 62 2.34 12.50 3.47
CA PHE A 62 3.19 13.32 4.36
C PHE A 62 3.81 14.54 3.66
N MET A 63 4.16 14.42 2.38
CA MET A 63 4.83 15.50 1.64
C MET A 63 3.91 16.70 1.34
N GLN A 64 2.59 16.51 1.32
CA GLN A 64 1.62 17.57 1.03
C GLN A 64 1.18 18.37 2.25
N GLU A 65 1.52 17.93 3.48
CA GLU A 65 1.26 18.76 4.66
C GLU A 65 2.34 19.82 4.80
N SER A 66 1.94 21.10 4.83
CA SER A 66 2.87 22.20 5.07
C SER A 66 3.52 22.11 6.45
N GLU A 67 4.79 22.47 6.55
CA GLU A 67 5.55 22.48 7.82
C GLU A 67 4.82 23.27 8.92
N GLU A 68 4.16 24.38 8.57
CA GLU A 68 3.35 25.20 9.48
C GLU A 68 2.18 24.44 10.12
N ARG A 69 1.52 23.55 9.36
CA ARG A 69 0.44 22.70 9.89
C ARG A 69 0.99 21.58 10.78
N GLN A 70 2.16 21.03 10.46
CA GLN A 70 2.83 20.07 11.32
C GLN A 70 3.21 20.71 12.67
N LEU A 71 3.70 21.95 12.67
CA LEU A 71 3.99 22.73 13.89
C LEU A 71 2.74 23.01 14.74
N TYR A 72 1.59 23.27 14.12
CA TYR A 72 0.32 23.39 14.85
C TYR A 72 -0.12 22.05 15.47
N TYR A 73 0.01 20.94 14.73
CA TYR A 73 -0.30 19.61 15.27
C TYR A 73 0.64 19.18 16.39
N TYR A 74 1.88 19.69 16.38
CA TYR A 74 2.87 19.51 17.44
C TYR A 74 2.36 19.92 18.81
N GLN A 75 1.49 20.93 18.88
CA GLN A 75 1.00 21.49 20.14
C GLN A 75 -0.24 20.76 20.69
N ILE A 76 -0.93 19.96 19.87
CA ILE A 76 -2.30 19.52 20.16
C ILE A 76 -2.46 18.00 20.11
N ALA A 77 -1.56 17.28 19.42
CA ALA A 77 -1.66 15.83 19.24
C ALA A 77 -0.36 15.10 19.59
N SER A 78 -0.48 13.90 20.16
CA SER A 78 0.69 13.04 20.40
C SER A 78 1.25 12.54 19.06
N PRO A 79 2.59 12.53 18.87
CA PRO A 79 3.21 12.03 17.64
C PRO A 79 2.76 10.60 17.30
N GLN A 80 2.60 9.77 18.32
CA GLN A 80 2.10 8.40 18.19
C GLN A 80 0.68 8.36 17.60
N GLY A 81 -0.21 9.25 18.02
CA GLY A 81 -1.58 9.33 17.50
C GLY A 81 -1.64 9.77 16.03
N ILE A 82 -0.70 10.62 15.62
CA ILE A 82 -0.57 11.09 14.23
C ILE A 82 -0.16 9.92 13.32
N ILE A 83 0.94 9.23 13.64
CA ILE A 83 1.44 8.16 12.76
C ILE A 83 0.47 6.98 12.68
N VAL A 84 -0.14 6.58 13.80
CA VAL A 84 -1.15 5.50 13.80
C VAL A 84 -2.36 5.90 12.98
N SER A 85 -2.84 7.14 13.11
CA SER A 85 -3.94 7.64 12.27
C SER A 85 -3.57 7.59 10.78
N LYS A 86 -2.34 7.95 10.42
CA LYS A 86 -1.87 7.96 9.03
C LYS A 86 -1.76 6.55 8.46
N MET A 87 -1.16 5.63 9.23
CA MET A 87 -1.02 4.22 8.84
C MET A 87 -2.39 3.59 8.59
N LEU A 88 -3.35 3.77 9.51
CA LEU A 88 -4.70 3.23 9.34
C LEU A 88 -5.42 3.84 8.14
N TYR A 89 -5.29 5.16 7.97
CA TYR A 89 -5.89 5.87 6.85
C TYR A 89 -5.34 5.40 5.50
N ASN A 90 -4.02 5.38 5.35
CA ASN A 90 -3.35 4.94 4.12
C ASN A 90 -3.61 3.46 3.84
N SER A 91 -3.69 2.63 4.87
CA SER A 91 -4.06 1.22 4.70
C SER A 91 -5.50 1.05 4.20
N LEU A 92 -6.44 1.88 4.69
CA LEU A 92 -7.83 1.88 4.22
C LEU A 92 -7.92 2.34 2.76
N ILE A 93 -7.22 3.42 2.40
CA ILE A 93 -7.15 3.90 1.01
C ILE A 93 -6.54 2.83 0.10
N MET A 94 -5.44 2.19 0.53
CA MET A 94 -4.84 1.08 -0.20
C MET A 94 -5.82 -0.07 -0.40
N LEU A 95 -6.61 -0.41 0.62
CA LEU A 95 -7.61 -1.48 0.52
C LEU A 95 -8.67 -1.13 -0.52
N VAL A 96 -9.22 0.09 -0.48
CA VAL A 96 -10.22 0.56 -1.45
C VAL A 96 -9.65 0.55 -2.87
N LEU A 97 -8.45 1.10 -3.07
CA LEU A 97 -7.79 1.12 -4.38
C LEU A 97 -7.48 -0.28 -4.89
N THR A 98 -7.08 -1.20 -4.01
CA THR A 98 -6.80 -2.60 -4.38
C THR A 98 -8.08 -3.33 -4.79
N LEU A 99 -9.21 -3.09 -4.11
CA LEU A 99 -10.51 -3.67 -4.48
C LEU A 99 -11.03 -3.11 -5.81
N ILE A 100 -10.90 -1.80 -6.05
CA ILE A 100 -11.26 -1.18 -7.32
C ILE A 100 -10.37 -1.74 -8.44
N ALA A 101 -9.06 -1.79 -8.21
CA ALA A 101 -8.10 -2.36 -9.15
C ALA A 101 -8.48 -3.81 -9.48
N LEU A 102 -8.80 -4.65 -8.48
CA LEU A 102 -9.24 -6.03 -8.68
C LEU A 102 -10.49 -6.10 -9.56
N GLY A 103 -11.51 -5.27 -9.29
CA GLY A 103 -12.74 -5.25 -10.08
C GLY A 103 -12.48 -4.93 -11.56
N VAL A 104 -11.64 -3.92 -11.82
CA VAL A 104 -11.19 -3.59 -13.19
C VAL A 104 -10.37 -4.73 -13.78
N TYR A 105 -9.42 -5.30 -13.01
CA TYR A 105 -8.53 -6.37 -13.44
C TYR A 105 -9.31 -7.61 -13.87
N VAL A 106 -10.27 -8.04 -13.05
CA VAL A 106 -11.17 -9.17 -13.34
C VAL A 106 -12.05 -8.90 -14.57
N THR A 107 -12.55 -7.67 -14.73
CA THR A 107 -13.42 -7.30 -15.86
C THR A 107 -12.68 -7.34 -17.19
N PHE A 108 -11.44 -6.85 -17.25
CA PHE A 108 -10.67 -6.74 -18.49
C PHE A 108 -9.84 -8.00 -18.80
N LEU A 109 -9.15 -8.57 -17.81
CA LEU A 109 -8.21 -9.68 -18.00
C LEU A 109 -8.85 -11.05 -17.71
N GLY A 110 -10.07 -11.08 -17.18
CA GLY A 110 -10.71 -12.30 -16.69
C GLY A 110 -10.27 -12.65 -15.26
N ASN A 111 -10.80 -13.77 -14.77
CA ASN A 111 -10.65 -14.18 -13.38
C ASN A 111 -10.06 -15.59 -13.25
N PRO A 112 -8.75 -15.72 -13.02
CA PRO A 112 -8.11 -17.00 -12.76
C PRO A 112 -8.21 -17.43 -11.29
N ILE A 113 -8.84 -16.64 -10.40
CA ILE A 113 -8.82 -16.87 -8.96
C ILE A 113 -9.72 -18.07 -8.61
N GLN A 114 -9.11 -19.12 -8.06
CA GLN A 114 -9.85 -20.31 -7.59
C GLN A 114 -10.25 -20.20 -6.11
N ASN A 115 -9.34 -19.77 -5.24
CA ASN A 115 -9.60 -19.60 -3.81
C ASN A 115 -9.69 -18.12 -3.43
N TYR A 116 -10.92 -17.59 -3.50
CA TYR A 116 -11.20 -16.20 -3.16
C TYR A 116 -10.85 -15.87 -1.72
N ASN A 117 -11.12 -16.75 -0.76
CA ASN A 117 -10.86 -16.47 0.65
C ASN A 117 -9.38 -16.20 0.90
N LEU A 118 -8.51 -17.05 0.35
CA LEU A 118 -7.06 -16.90 0.49
C LEU A 118 -6.55 -15.65 -0.23
N PHE A 119 -7.09 -15.36 -1.41
CA PHE A 119 -6.75 -14.16 -2.17
C PHE A 119 -7.22 -12.87 -1.46
N PHE A 120 -8.40 -12.88 -0.83
CA PHE A 120 -8.90 -11.77 -0.02
C PHE A 120 -8.04 -11.54 1.23
N VAL A 121 -7.56 -12.60 1.88
CA VAL A 121 -6.59 -12.47 2.98
C VAL A 121 -5.30 -11.81 2.47
N ALA A 122 -4.80 -12.21 1.30
CA ALA A 122 -3.65 -11.55 0.68
C ALA A 122 -3.92 -10.07 0.38
N ILE A 123 -5.10 -9.72 -0.15
CA ILE A 123 -5.51 -8.32 -0.38
C ILE A 123 -5.44 -7.52 0.92
N ILE A 124 -6.07 -8.01 2.00
CA ILE A 124 -6.11 -7.29 3.28
C ILE A 124 -4.71 -7.11 3.83
N LEU A 125 -3.91 -8.18 3.91
CA LEU A 125 -2.55 -8.11 4.45
C LEU A 125 -1.62 -7.26 3.59
N GLY A 126 -1.77 -7.34 2.26
CA GLY A 126 -1.03 -6.56 1.28
C GLY A 126 -1.32 -5.07 1.38
N SER A 127 -2.61 -4.68 1.43
CA SER A 127 -3.04 -3.30 1.56
C SER A 127 -2.62 -2.69 2.90
N LEU A 128 -2.77 -3.44 4.01
CA LEU A 128 -2.28 -3.02 5.33
C LEU A 128 -0.77 -2.82 5.31
N GLY A 129 -0.01 -3.80 4.79
CA GLY A 129 1.44 -3.74 4.80
C GLY A 129 2.02 -2.62 3.94
N LEU A 130 1.53 -2.46 2.71
CA LEU A 130 1.94 -1.35 1.85
C LEU A 130 1.55 0.00 2.47
N GLY A 131 0.35 0.11 3.04
CA GLY A 131 -0.10 1.30 3.75
C GLY A 131 0.83 1.68 4.91
N ILE A 132 1.21 0.71 5.75
CA ILE A 132 2.10 0.89 6.90
C ILE A 132 3.53 1.23 6.45
N ILE A 133 4.12 0.45 5.55
CA ILE A 133 5.50 0.62 5.07
C ILE A 133 5.66 2.00 4.41
N LEU A 134 4.77 2.36 3.49
CA LEU A 134 4.86 3.64 2.78
C LEU A 134 4.58 4.82 3.71
N SER A 135 3.71 4.66 4.72
CA SER A 135 3.49 5.71 5.73
C SER A 135 4.74 5.96 6.58
N MET A 136 5.42 4.90 7.00
CA MET A 136 6.66 5.01 7.77
C MET A 136 7.77 5.68 6.94
N VAL A 137 7.95 5.24 5.69
CA VAL A 137 9.01 5.76 4.84
C VAL A 137 8.74 7.20 4.41
N SER A 138 7.49 7.55 4.10
CA SER A 138 7.12 8.95 3.81
C SER A 138 7.27 9.87 5.02
N ALA A 139 7.02 9.39 6.23
CA ALA A 139 7.32 10.15 7.45
C ALA A 139 8.81 10.45 7.59
N ILE A 140 9.69 9.46 7.36
CA ILE A 140 11.15 9.66 7.39
C ILE A 140 11.59 10.63 6.30
N ALA A 141 11.13 10.42 5.06
CA ALA A 141 11.51 11.25 3.91
C ALA A 141 11.09 12.72 4.07
N SER A 142 9.98 12.99 4.77
CA SER A 142 9.52 14.35 5.04
C SER A 142 10.52 15.16 5.87
N LYS A 143 11.32 14.51 6.72
CA LYS A 143 12.35 15.15 7.54
C LYS A 143 13.68 15.34 6.82
N THR A 144 13.85 14.74 5.65
CA THR A 144 15.05 14.87 4.82
C THR A 144 14.82 15.78 3.62
N GLY A 145 14.08 16.88 3.81
CA GLY A 145 13.75 17.83 2.74
C GLY A 145 12.87 17.24 1.64
N ASN A 146 11.99 16.29 1.98
CA ASN A 146 11.10 15.61 1.03
C ASN A 146 11.85 14.94 -0.15
N ASN A 147 13.11 14.51 0.05
CA ASN A 147 13.93 13.92 -1.01
C ASN A 147 13.34 12.57 -1.50
N PRO A 148 12.84 12.48 -2.74
CA PRO A 148 12.22 11.25 -3.27
C PRO A 148 13.20 10.08 -3.34
N THR A 149 14.51 10.37 -3.47
CA THR A 149 15.57 9.36 -3.50
C THR A 149 15.68 8.62 -2.16
N ILE A 150 15.55 9.34 -1.05
CA ILE A 150 15.57 8.74 0.31
C ILE A 150 14.36 7.84 0.50
N MET A 151 13.20 8.26 0.00
CA MET A 151 11.99 7.45 0.02
C MET A 151 12.20 6.12 -0.73
N ALA A 152 12.83 6.14 -1.90
CA ALA A 152 13.11 4.93 -2.67
C ALA A 152 14.13 4.01 -1.95
N ILE A 153 15.28 4.55 -1.53
CA ILE A 153 16.36 3.78 -0.91
C ILE A 153 15.86 3.05 0.35
N LEU A 154 15.04 3.69 1.17
CA LEU A 154 14.50 3.09 2.39
C LEU A 154 13.36 2.10 2.13
N SER A 155 12.53 2.36 1.11
CA SER A 155 11.35 1.53 0.83
C SER A 155 11.73 0.18 0.22
N PHE A 156 12.64 0.15 -0.74
CA PHE A 156 12.93 -1.05 -1.53
C PHE A 156 13.35 -2.28 -0.68
N PRO A 157 14.28 -2.16 0.29
CA PRO A 157 14.72 -3.30 1.10
C PRO A 157 13.59 -3.95 1.91
N ILE A 158 12.56 -3.20 2.29
CA ILE A 158 11.42 -3.69 3.07
C ILE A 158 10.32 -4.20 2.14
N ILE A 159 10.05 -3.48 1.04
CA ILE A 159 8.98 -3.80 0.09
C ILE A 159 9.28 -5.09 -0.68
N LEU A 160 10.52 -5.33 -1.10
CA LEU A 160 10.87 -6.52 -1.89
C LEU A 160 10.57 -7.85 -1.17
N PRO A 161 11.05 -8.10 0.07
CA PRO A 161 10.72 -9.33 0.78
C PRO A 161 9.23 -9.43 1.14
N PHE A 162 8.59 -8.28 1.41
CA PHE A 162 7.15 -8.22 1.65
C PHE A 162 6.35 -8.67 0.41
N LEU A 163 6.66 -8.10 -0.76
CA LEU A 163 6.01 -8.46 -2.02
C LEU A 163 6.30 -9.90 -2.43
N ASN A 164 7.52 -10.40 -2.21
CA ASN A 164 7.84 -11.81 -2.50
C ASN A 164 6.92 -12.77 -1.72
N THR A 165 6.73 -12.50 -0.42
CA THR A 165 5.86 -13.30 0.45
C THR A 165 4.39 -13.16 0.04
N LEU A 166 3.97 -11.94 -0.28
CA LEU A 166 2.62 -11.60 -0.68
C LEU A 166 2.21 -12.25 -2.01
N ILE A 167 3.09 -12.18 -3.01
CA ILE A 167 2.93 -12.81 -4.33
C ILE A 167 2.85 -14.34 -4.15
N GLY A 168 3.65 -14.92 -3.26
CA GLY A 168 3.57 -16.35 -2.94
C GLY A 168 2.19 -16.75 -2.41
N LEU A 169 1.67 -16.03 -1.41
CA LEU A 169 0.34 -16.29 -0.83
C LEU A 169 -0.78 -16.11 -1.86
N SER A 170 -0.77 -15.02 -2.63
CA SER A 170 -1.81 -14.74 -3.61
C SER A 170 -1.74 -15.69 -4.82
N SER A 171 -0.55 -16.20 -5.16
CA SER A 171 -0.38 -17.24 -6.19
C SER A 171 -1.10 -18.52 -5.79
N ASN A 172 -0.97 -18.94 -4.53
CA ASN A 172 -1.71 -20.10 -4.01
C ASN A 172 -3.22 -19.84 -4.02
N GLY A 173 -3.67 -18.61 -3.78
CA GLY A 173 -5.07 -18.20 -3.93
C GLY A 173 -5.58 -18.32 -5.36
N ILE A 174 -4.76 -17.90 -6.34
CA ILE A 174 -5.10 -18.02 -7.76
C ILE A 174 -5.16 -19.49 -8.19
N ASN A 175 -4.15 -20.28 -7.83
CA ASN A 175 -4.03 -21.67 -8.24
C ASN A 175 -4.90 -22.64 -7.42
N GLY A 176 -5.63 -22.16 -6.41
CA GLY A 176 -6.49 -22.99 -5.56
C GLY A 176 -5.72 -23.96 -4.65
N ILE A 177 -4.44 -23.67 -4.39
CA ILE A 177 -3.56 -24.55 -3.63
C ILE A 177 -3.84 -24.39 -2.14
N ASP A 178 -4.44 -25.42 -1.54
CA ASP A 178 -4.54 -25.53 -0.09
C ASP A 178 -3.31 -26.26 0.46
N SER A 179 -2.46 -25.54 1.18
CA SER A 179 -1.19 -26.04 1.72
C SER A 179 -0.94 -25.45 3.10
N ALA A 180 -0.34 -26.24 4.00
CA ALA A 180 0.15 -25.75 5.30
C ALA A 180 1.13 -24.57 5.17
N GLN A 181 1.75 -24.38 4.00
CA GLN A 181 2.61 -23.25 3.71
C GLN A 181 1.84 -21.91 3.65
N ASN A 182 0.54 -21.93 3.35
CA ASN A 182 -0.31 -20.73 3.35
C ASN A 182 -0.31 -20.05 4.72
N LEU A 183 -0.40 -20.84 5.79
CA LEU A 183 -0.34 -20.32 7.16
C LEU A 183 1.01 -19.66 7.45
N LYS A 184 2.11 -20.23 6.95
CA LYS A 184 3.45 -19.64 7.11
C LYS A 184 3.53 -18.28 6.42
N PHE A 185 3.03 -18.15 5.18
CA PHE A 185 2.99 -16.87 4.49
C PHE A 185 2.16 -15.83 5.25
N ILE A 186 0.98 -16.22 5.75
CA ILE A 186 0.12 -15.33 6.54
C ILE A 186 0.85 -14.85 7.81
N ILE A 187 1.46 -15.77 8.56
CA ILE A 187 2.21 -15.44 9.78
C ILE A 187 3.36 -14.46 9.47
N VAL A 188 4.11 -14.71 8.39
CA VAL A 188 5.21 -13.83 7.97
C VAL A 188 4.67 -12.44 7.62
N LEU A 189 3.61 -12.34 6.81
CA LEU A 189 3.01 -11.04 6.45
C LEU A 189 2.48 -10.27 7.66
N VAL A 190 1.76 -10.95 8.56
CA VAL A 190 1.28 -10.35 9.81
C VAL A 190 2.45 -9.87 10.67
N SER A 191 3.52 -10.67 10.77
CA SER A 191 4.72 -10.31 11.54
C SER A 191 5.43 -9.09 10.93
N MET A 192 5.58 -9.04 9.61
CA MET A 192 6.16 -7.88 8.93
C MET A 192 5.30 -6.63 9.16
N ASN A 193 3.98 -6.72 9.02
CA ASN A 193 3.07 -5.60 9.29
C ASN A 193 3.19 -5.11 10.74
N ALA A 194 3.22 -6.02 11.71
CA ALA A 194 3.35 -5.70 13.12
C ALA A 194 4.71 -5.06 13.45
N ILE A 195 5.81 -5.61 12.93
CA ILE A 195 7.16 -5.07 13.14
C ILE A 195 7.28 -3.66 12.57
N VAL A 196 6.84 -3.45 11.32
CA VAL A 196 6.94 -2.12 10.69
C VAL A 196 6.02 -1.12 11.40
N ALA A 197 4.80 -1.53 11.81
CA ALA A 197 3.91 -0.66 12.58
C ALA A 197 4.52 -0.28 13.95
N ALA A 198 5.13 -1.24 14.65
CA ALA A 198 5.80 -1.00 15.93
C ALA A 198 7.02 -0.07 15.76
N LEU A 199 7.85 -0.32 14.75
CA LEU A 199 8.98 0.56 14.42
C LEU A 199 8.50 1.96 14.07
N SER A 200 7.45 2.10 13.27
CA SER A 200 6.86 3.39 12.94
C SER A 200 6.34 4.11 14.20
N TYR A 201 5.67 3.38 15.11
CA TYR A 201 5.20 3.94 16.38
C TYR A 201 6.34 4.43 17.29
N ILE A 202 7.44 3.69 17.36
CA ILE A 202 8.59 4.01 18.22
C ILE A 202 9.46 5.11 17.60
N LEU A 203 9.75 5.04 16.30
CA LEU A 203 10.67 5.96 15.62
C LEU A 203 10.03 7.32 15.32
N PHE A 204 8.73 7.36 15.06
CA PHE A 204 8.06 8.60 14.68
C PHE A 204 8.19 9.72 15.71
N PRO A 205 8.05 9.51 17.04
CA PRO A 205 8.33 10.53 18.04
C PRO A 205 9.74 11.13 17.99
N TYR A 206 10.75 10.33 17.64
CA TYR A 206 12.13 10.83 17.50
C TYR A 206 12.28 11.67 16.24
N LEU A 207 11.79 11.16 15.11
CA LEU A 207 11.73 11.90 13.84
C LEU A 207 10.90 13.19 13.96
N TRP A 208 9.92 13.21 14.84
CA TRP A 208 9.03 14.34 15.03
C TRP A 208 9.69 15.46 15.83
N ARG A 209 10.54 15.14 16.82
CA ARG A 209 11.18 16.11 17.74
C ARG A 209 12.28 16.96 17.09
N ASP A 210 12.94 16.42 16.08
CA ASP A 210 13.98 17.07 15.30
C ASP A 210 13.40 17.66 13.99
#